data_AF-A0AAV5K9R4-F1
#
_entry.id   AF-A0AAV5K9R4-F1
#
_cell.length_a   1.000
_cell.length_b   1.000
_cell.length_c   1.000
_cell.angle_alpha   90.00
_cell.angle_beta   90.00
_cell.angle_gamma   90.00
#
_symmetry.space_group_name_H-M   'P 1'
#
loop_
_entity.id
_entity.type
_entity.pdbx_description
1 polymer ?
#
loop_
_entity_poly.entity_id
_entity_poly.type
_entity_poly.pdbx_seq_one_letter_code
_entity_poly.pdbx_strand_id
1 'polypeptide(L)'
;MKNGGAEMDPADVEYVKKCRFVVASGIFDKYDIPHQPSNISEHSKMLFCFLMVADEVSLDFIKENVTTRKDSDGGLWVDIWRLILFKHQPYDERRRNGKVPKILTHRLFPEAQYSIWIDGKMELIVDPLLILERFSLI
;
A
#
# COMPACT_ATOMS: atom_id res chain seq x y z
N MET A 1 -15.66 4.63 7.40
CA MET A 1 -16.52 3.43 7.50
C MET A 1 -16.14 2.66 8.75
N LYS A 2 -17.07 2.34 9.66
CA LYS A 2 -16.76 1.65 10.94
C LYS A 2 -16.94 0.12 10.91
N ASN A 3 -17.45 -0.49 9.82
CA ASN A 3 -17.83 -1.92 9.81
C ASN A 3 -17.34 -2.70 8.57
N GLY A 4 -16.19 -2.33 8.01
CA GLY A 4 -15.69 -2.87 6.74
C GLY A 4 -14.38 -3.63 6.83
N GLY A 5 -14.24 -4.62 7.74
CA GLY A 5 -13.20 -5.67 7.70
C GLY A 5 -11.71 -5.25 7.67
N ALA A 6 -11.40 -3.97 7.72
CA ALA A 6 -10.05 -3.41 7.70
C ALA A 6 -10.08 -2.15 8.56
N GLU A 7 -9.81 -2.29 9.84
CA GLU A 7 -9.67 -1.14 10.71
C GLU A 7 -8.24 -0.59 10.52
N MET A 8 -8.14 0.55 9.82
CA MET A 8 -6.88 1.28 9.66
C MET A 8 -6.66 2.20 10.86
N ASP A 9 -5.39 2.49 11.15
CA ASP A 9 -5.03 3.52 12.13
C ASP A 9 -5.60 4.89 11.71
N PRO A 10 -6.11 5.71 12.64
CA PRO A 10 -6.62 7.05 12.32
C PRO A 10 -5.65 7.91 11.50
N ALA A 11 -4.33 7.82 11.74
CA ALA A 11 -3.32 8.56 10.99
C ALA A 11 -3.29 8.12 9.51
N ASP A 12 -3.41 6.81 9.27
CA ASP A 12 -3.45 6.26 7.93
C ASP A 12 -4.76 6.58 7.21
N VAL A 13 -5.89 6.58 7.93
CA VAL A 13 -7.19 7.02 7.39
C VAL A 13 -7.10 8.47 6.89
N GLU A 14 -6.51 9.37 7.66
CA GLU A 14 -6.35 10.78 7.25
C GLU A 14 -5.35 10.94 6.10
N TYR A 15 -4.31 10.12 6.05
CA TYR A 15 -3.36 10.11 4.94
C TYR A 15 -4.03 9.68 3.62
N VAL A 16 -4.71 8.52 3.62
CA VAL A 16 -5.26 7.94 2.37
C VAL A 16 -6.42 8.75 1.79
N LYS A 17 -7.12 9.56 2.59
CA LYS A 17 -8.15 10.50 2.10
C LYS A 17 -7.60 11.55 1.13
N LYS A 18 -6.31 11.86 1.20
CA LYS A 18 -5.65 12.84 0.31
C LYS A 18 -5.15 12.21 -0.99
N CYS A 19 -5.14 10.87 -1.07
CA CYS A 19 -4.56 10.14 -2.19
C CYS A 19 -5.56 10.03 -3.34
N ARG A 20 -5.27 10.71 -4.46
CA ARG A 20 -6.04 10.60 -5.71
C ARG A 20 -5.50 9.52 -6.66
N PHE A 21 -4.19 9.31 -6.63
CA PHE A 21 -3.50 8.27 -7.37
C PHE A 21 -2.78 7.37 -6.38
N VAL A 22 -2.97 6.05 -6.49
CA VAL A 22 -2.43 5.09 -5.53
C VAL A 22 -1.65 4.01 -6.27
N VAL A 23 -0.42 3.75 -5.83
CA VAL A 23 0.27 2.49 -6.07
C VAL A 23 0.15 1.69 -4.78
N ALA A 24 -0.54 0.57 -4.83
CA ALA A 24 -0.78 -0.30 -3.69
C ALA A 24 -0.02 -1.62 -3.86
N SER A 25 0.54 -2.11 -2.77
CA SER A 25 1.09 -3.46 -2.65
C SER A 25 0.65 -4.09 -1.34
N GLY A 26 0.92 -5.38 -1.17
CA GLY A 26 0.60 -6.08 0.06
C GLY A 26 1.58 -7.19 0.40
N ILE A 27 1.89 -7.33 1.69
CA ILE A 27 2.75 -8.39 2.23
C ILE A 27 2.01 -9.06 3.38
N PHE A 28 1.91 -10.38 3.30
CA PHE A 28 1.24 -11.22 4.29
C PHE A 28 2.15 -12.42 4.57
N ASP A 29 2.12 -12.90 5.82
CA ASP A 29 2.85 -14.12 6.24
C ASP A 29 4.38 -14.09 6.28
N LYS A 30 5.00 -12.92 6.44
CA LYS A 30 6.46 -12.85 6.66
C LYS A 30 7.31 -13.41 5.50
N TYR A 31 6.73 -13.66 4.33
CA TYR A 31 7.47 -14.29 3.23
C TYR A 31 8.34 -13.31 2.44
N ASP A 32 7.97 -12.03 2.40
CA ASP A 32 8.52 -11.09 1.42
C ASP A 32 9.06 -9.81 2.10
N ILE A 33 10.23 -9.35 1.64
CA ILE A 33 10.75 -8.02 1.96
C ILE A 33 10.15 -7.05 0.93
N PRO A 34 9.70 -5.85 1.32
CA PRO A 34 9.22 -4.83 0.39
C PRO A 34 10.20 -4.57 -0.76
N HIS A 35 9.83 -4.93 -1.98
CA HIS A 35 10.57 -4.49 -3.17
C HIS A 35 10.31 -3.01 -3.42
N GLN A 36 11.38 -2.26 -3.64
CA GLN A 36 11.30 -0.83 -3.89
C GLN A 36 11.05 -0.54 -5.37
N PRO A 37 10.07 0.31 -5.70
CA PRO A 37 9.94 0.84 -7.05
C PRO A 37 11.24 1.50 -7.52
N SER A 38 11.64 1.22 -8.75
CA SER A 38 12.80 1.84 -9.39
C SER A 38 12.36 2.73 -10.56
N ASN A 39 13.19 3.71 -10.90
CA ASN A 39 12.96 4.65 -12.00
C ASN A 39 11.65 5.48 -11.87
N ILE A 40 11.23 5.78 -10.63
CA ILE A 40 10.09 6.66 -10.37
C ILE A 40 10.56 8.12 -10.40
N SER A 41 9.95 8.96 -11.25
CA SER A 41 10.24 10.39 -11.31
C SER A 41 9.79 11.12 -10.04
N GLU A 42 10.45 12.24 -9.72
CA GLU A 42 10.03 13.08 -8.58
C GLU A 42 8.59 13.57 -8.71
N HIS A 43 8.13 13.82 -9.95
CA HIS A 43 6.74 14.19 -10.21
C HIS A 43 5.78 13.08 -9.78
N SER A 44 6.05 11.83 -10.15
CA SER A 44 5.22 10.69 -9.76
C SER A 44 5.30 10.39 -8.27
N LYS A 45 6.45 10.61 -7.61
CA LYS A 45 6.55 10.50 -6.14
C LYS A 45 5.66 11.51 -5.41
N MET A 46 5.45 12.70 -5.97
CA MET A 46 4.55 13.71 -5.41
C MET A 46 3.08 13.42 -5.73
N LEU A 47 2.80 12.85 -6.92
CA LEU A 47 1.45 12.62 -7.40
C LEU A 47 0.80 11.35 -6.84
N PHE A 48 1.57 10.28 -6.70
CA PHE A 48 1.08 8.97 -6.26
C PHE A 48 1.38 8.72 -4.79
N CYS A 49 0.39 8.18 -4.08
CA CYS A 49 0.61 7.56 -2.78
C CYS A 49 1.08 6.12 -2.96
N PHE A 50 2.24 5.80 -2.42
CA PHE A 50 2.80 4.44 -2.38
C PHE A 50 2.41 3.78 -1.05
N LEU A 51 1.46 2.85 -1.10
CA LEU A 51 0.85 2.23 0.07
C LEU A 51 1.15 0.73 0.09
N MET A 52 1.62 0.23 1.22
CA MET A 52 1.89 -1.18 1.41
C MET A 52 1.06 -1.72 2.56
N VAL A 53 0.13 -2.61 2.23
CA VAL A 53 -0.80 -3.21 3.20
C VAL A 53 -0.13 -4.44 3.82
N ALA A 54 -0.04 -4.48 5.15
CA ALA A 54 0.59 -5.59 5.87
C ALA A 54 -0.28 -6.10 7.03
N ASP A 55 -0.14 -7.38 7.36
CA ASP A 55 -0.68 -7.92 8.61
C ASP A 55 0.25 -7.66 9.79
N GLU A 56 -0.23 -7.89 11.02
CA GLU A 56 0.53 -7.62 12.25
C GLU A 56 1.88 -8.34 12.25
N VAL A 57 1.89 -9.63 11.87
CA VAL A 57 3.09 -10.46 11.83
C VAL A 57 4.12 -9.94 10.83
N SER A 58 3.69 -9.54 9.63
CA SER A 58 4.61 -8.99 8.62
C SER A 58 5.08 -7.59 9.00
N LEU A 59 4.22 -6.78 9.61
CA LEU A 59 4.57 -5.44 10.07
C LEU A 59 5.65 -5.47 11.15
N ASP A 60 5.52 -6.39 12.12
CA ASP A 60 6.52 -6.55 13.19
C ASP A 60 7.84 -7.10 12.64
N PHE A 61 7.77 -8.06 11.72
CA PHE A 61 8.98 -8.53 11.02
C PHE A 61 9.71 -7.40 10.28
N ILE A 62 8.97 -6.54 9.57
CA ILE A 62 9.53 -5.39 8.85
C ILE A 62 10.20 -4.41 9.84
N LYS A 63 9.57 -4.11 10.97
CA LYS A 63 10.16 -3.22 11.99
C LYS A 63 11.46 -3.77 12.58
N GLU A 64 11.58 -5.08 12.71
CA GLU A 64 12.77 -5.73 13.26
C GLU A 64 13.92 -5.89 12.24
N ASN A 65 13.59 -6.12 10.96
CA ASN A 65 14.57 -6.56 9.95
C ASN A 65 14.87 -5.51 8.88
N VAL A 66 14.05 -4.47 8.76
CA VAL A 66 14.16 -3.44 7.71
C VAL A 66 14.22 -2.05 8.35
N THR A 67 14.98 -1.14 7.76
CA THR A 67 15.00 0.26 8.22
C THR A 67 13.65 0.91 7.99
N THR A 68 12.96 1.22 9.08
CA THR A 68 11.69 1.95 9.05
C THR A 68 11.89 3.39 9.50
N ARG A 69 11.09 4.32 8.96
CA ARG A 69 11.00 5.70 9.46
C ARG A 69 9.57 6.04 9.86
N LYS A 70 9.43 6.86 10.88
CA LYS A 70 8.13 7.43 11.26
C LYS A 70 8.10 8.91 10.90
N ASP A 71 7.06 9.36 10.21
CA ASP A 71 6.86 10.78 9.89
C ASP A 71 6.20 11.54 11.06
N SER A 72 6.11 12.86 10.95
CA SER A 72 5.47 13.73 11.94
C SER A 72 3.96 13.49 12.08
N ASP A 73 3.33 12.94 11.05
CA ASP A 73 1.90 12.68 10.96
C ASP A 73 1.55 11.26 11.46
N GLY A 74 2.52 10.53 12.02
CA GLY A 74 2.34 9.23 12.63
C GLY A 74 2.51 8.04 11.68
N GLY A 75 2.79 8.29 10.40
CA GLY A 75 2.97 7.26 9.38
C GLY A 75 4.26 6.48 9.51
N LEU A 76 4.18 5.17 9.35
CA LEU A 76 5.34 4.29 9.30
C LEU A 76 5.71 4.00 7.84
N TRP A 77 6.99 4.07 7.51
CA TRP A 77 7.46 3.95 6.14
C TRP A 77 8.67 3.02 6.02
N VAL A 78 8.78 2.38 4.86
CA VAL A 78 9.97 1.69 4.35
C VAL A 78 10.28 2.24 2.97
N ASP A 79 11.35 3.04 2.88
CA ASP A 79 11.67 3.86 1.71
C ASP A 79 10.43 4.57 1.15
N ILE A 80 9.97 4.33 -0.08
CA ILE A 80 8.80 5.07 -0.60
C ILE A 80 7.46 4.56 -0.06
N TRP A 81 7.41 3.35 0.49
CA TRP A 81 6.16 2.73 0.94
C TRP A 81 5.72 3.24 2.31
N ARG A 82 4.49 3.74 2.40
CA ARG A 82 3.79 3.90 3.68
C ARG A 82 3.14 2.58 4.06
N LEU A 83 3.44 2.07 5.24
CA LEU A 83 2.90 0.82 5.76
C LEU A 83 1.51 1.06 6.35
N ILE A 84 0.53 0.28 5.91
CA ILE A 84 -0.85 0.32 6.36
C ILE A 84 -1.19 -1.01 7.02
N LEU A 85 -1.52 -0.98 8.31
CA LEU A 85 -1.91 -2.19 9.02
C LEU A 85 -3.31 -2.65 8.59
N PHE A 86 -3.40 -3.91 8.16
CA PHE A 86 -4.66 -4.57 7.83
C PHE A 86 -5.16 -5.36 9.04
N LYS A 87 -5.82 -4.65 9.95
CA LYS A 87 -6.35 -5.23 11.20
C LYS A 87 -7.64 -6.00 10.95
N HIS A 88 -7.84 -7.09 11.71
CA HIS A 88 -9.04 -7.95 11.70
C HIS A 88 -9.30 -8.65 10.36
N GLN A 89 -8.36 -9.51 9.98
CA GLN A 89 -8.46 -10.37 8.80
C GLN A 89 -9.73 -11.25 8.81
N PRO A 90 -10.48 -11.34 7.70
CA PRO A 90 -11.74 -12.08 7.65
C PRO A 90 -11.59 -13.61 7.52
N TYR A 91 -10.38 -14.10 7.25
CA TYR A 91 -10.11 -15.53 7.06
C TYR A 91 -8.96 -15.98 7.97
N ASP A 92 -9.01 -17.22 8.44
CA ASP A 92 -7.86 -17.85 9.13
C ASP A 92 -6.72 -18.14 8.14
N GLU A 93 -7.07 -18.46 6.90
CA GLU A 93 -6.10 -18.70 5.83
C GLU A 93 -5.55 -17.38 5.30
N ARG A 94 -4.32 -17.08 5.71
CA ARG A 94 -3.59 -15.86 5.39
C ARG A 94 -3.45 -15.56 3.88
N ARG A 95 -3.30 -16.57 3.01
CA ARG A 95 -3.29 -16.38 1.54
C ARG A 95 -4.59 -15.77 1.01
N ARG A 96 -5.74 -16.04 1.66
CA ARG A 96 -7.01 -15.40 1.30
C ARG A 96 -7.05 -13.95 1.76
N ASN A 97 -6.47 -13.64 2.92
CA ASN A 97 -6.37 -12.28 3.43
C ASN A 97 -5.57 -11.38 2.49
N GLY A 98 -4.49 -11.87 1.88
CA GLY A 98 -3.75 -11.11 0.87
C GLY A 98 -4.56 -10.78 -0.41
N LYS A 99 -5.60 -11.56 -0.72
CA LYS A 99 -6.52 -11.24 -1.84
C LYS A 99 -7.51 -10.13 -1.49
N VAL A 100 -7.82 -9.93 -0.21
CA VAL A 100 -8.80 -8.93 0.23
C VAL A 100 -8.38 -7.50 -0.16
N PRO A 101 -7.19 -6.98 0.20
CA PRO A 101 -6.79 -5.63 -0.17
C PRO A 101 -6.58 -5.48 -1.69
N LYS A 102 -6.23 -6.57 -2.37
CA LYS A 102 -6.11 -6.61 -3.84
C LYS A 102 -7.46 -6.41 -4.55
N ILE A 103 -8.53 -6.98 -4.03
CA ILE A 103 -9.88 -6.89 -4.63
C ILE A 103 -10.61 -5.63 -4.12
N LEU A 104 -10.41 -5.28 -2.86
CA LEU A 104 -11.11 -4.19 -2.18
C LEU A 104 -10.26 -2.93 -2.06
N THR A 105 -9.31 -2.71 -2.98
CA THR A 105 -8.46 -1.50 -3.00
C THR A 105 -9.31 -0.22 -2.99
N HIS A 106 -10.42 -0.22 -3.74
CA HIS A 106 -11.39 0.88 -3.78
C HIS A 106 -12.12 1.14 -2.46
N ARG A 107 -12.20 0.16 -1.54
CA ARG A 107 -12.77 0.36 -0.19
C ARG A 107 -11.72 0.85 0.79
N LEU A 108 -10.48 0.41 0.62
CA LEU A 108 -9.36 0.82 1.45
C LEU A 108 -8.96 2.28 1.15
N PHE A 109 -8.99 2.66 -0.12
CA PHE A 109 -8.59 3.98 -0.60
C PHE A 109 -9.74 4.62 -1.40
N PRO A 110 -10.84 5.02 -0.73
CA PRO A 110 -12.08 5.42 -1.41
C PRO A 110 -11.98 6.71 -2.22
N GLU A 111 -10.99 7.56 -1.91
CA GLU A 111 -10.75 8.82 -2.61
C GLU A 111 -9.84 8.68 -3.85
N ALA A 112 -9.29 7.48 -4.05
CA ALA A 112 -8.42 7.18 -5.19
C ALA A 112 -9.26 7.06 -6.47
N GLN A 113 -8.90 7.85 -7.48
CA GLN A 113 -9.50 7.80 -8.82
C GLN A 113 -8.85 6.70 -9.66
N TYR A 114 -7.54 6.50 -9.46
CA TYR A 114 -6.77 5.44 -10.09
C TYR A 114 -5.94 4.72 -9.05
N SER A 115 -5.96 3.39 -9.11
CA SER A 115 -5.13 2.53 -8.26
C SER A 115 -4.43 1.46 -9.08
N ILE A 116 -3.13 1.31 -8.89
CA ILE A 116 -2.33 0.23 -9.46
C ILE A 116 -2.02 -0.74 -8.32
N TRP A 117 -2.42 -2.00 -8.44
CA TRP A 117 -2.02 -3.04 -7.50
C TRP A 117 -0.81 -3.82 -8.03
N ILE A 118 0.24 -3.93 -7.22
CA ILE A 118 1.46 -4.67 -7.52
C ILE A 118 1.59 -5.78 -6.48
N ASP A 119 1.89 -6.99 -6.93
CA ASP A 119 2.14 -8.11 -6.02
C ASP A 119 3.42 -7.86 -5.22
N GLY A 120 3.46 -8.22 -3.93
CA GLY A 120 4.60 -7.94 -3.04
C GLY A 120 5.93 -8.53 -3.52
N LYS A 121 5.90 -9.54 -4.39
CA LYS A 121 7.07 -10.17 -5.00
C LYS A 121 7.57 -9.48 -6.26
N MET A 122 6.83 -8.49 -6.76
CA MET A 122 7.10 -7.80 -8.02
C MET A 122 7.66 -6.41 -7.73
N GLU A 123 8.51 -5.93 -8.65
CA GLU A 123 9.06 -4.59 -8.62
C GLU A 123 8.40 -3.70 -9.69
N LEU A 124 8.03 -2.48 -9.32
CA LEU A 124 7.62 -1.46 -10.28
C LEU A 124 8.87 -0.80 -10.88
N ILE A 125 9.25 -1.20 -12.09
CA ILE A 125 10.49 -0.73 -12.75
C ILE A 125 10.29 0.44 -13.73
N VAL A 126 9.02 0.85 -13.94
CA VAL A 126 8.62 1.92 -14.86
C VAL A 126 7.72 2.90 -14.09
N ASP A 127 7.86 4.19 -14.40
CA ASP A 127 7.07 5.25 -13.79
C ASP A 127 5.55 4.99 -13.95
N PRO A 128 4.77 5.02 -12.84
CA PRO A 128 3.33 4.71 -12.88
C PRO A 128 2.52 5.71 -13.71
N LEU A 129 3.02 6.92 -13.93
CA LEU A 129 2.34 7.90 -14.78
C LEU A 129 2.27 7.43 -16.23
N LEU A 130 3.31 6.78 -16.75
CA LEU A 130 3.34 6.23 -18.11
C LEU A 130 2.29 5.14 -18.31
N ILE A 131 1.98 4.39 -17.24
CA ILE A 131 0.91 3.40 -17.25
C ILE A 131 -0.45 4.11 -17.44
N LEU A 132 -0.70 5.19 -16.70
CA LEU A 132 -1.95 5.94 -16.77
C LEU A 132 -2.13 6.68 -18.11
N GLU A 133 -1.08 7.26 -18.66
CA GLU A 133 -1.12 7.94 -19.96
C GLU A 133 -1.59 7.00 -21.06
N ARG A 134 -1.15 5.73 -21.03
CA ARG A 134 -1.56 4.72 -22.00
C ARG A 134 -3.06 4.42 -21.98
N PHE A 135 -3.71 4.53 -20.84
CA PHE A 135 -5.15 4.28 -20.69
C PHE A 135 -6.02 5.54 -20.78
N SER A 136 -5.42 6.71 -20.60
CA SER A 136 -6.14 8.01 -20.66
C SER A 136 -6.21 8.60 -22.08
N LEU A 137 -5.52 7.97 -23.04
CA LEU A 137 -5.50 8.35 -24.46
C LEU A 137 -6.45 7.51 -25.34
N ILE A 138 -7.44 6.83 -24.74
CA ILE A 138 -8.54 6.14 -25.43
C ILE A 138 -9.85 6.83 -25.05
#